data_AF-A0A434AWE4-F1
#
_entry.id   AF-A0A434AWE4-F1
#
_cell.length_a   1.000
_cell.length_b   1.000
_cell.length_c   1.000
_cell.angle_alpha   90.00
_cell.angle_beta   90.00
_cell.angle_gamma   90.00
#
_symmetry.space_group_name_H-M   'P 1'
#
loop_
_entity.id
_entity.type
_entity.pdbx_description
1 polymer ?
#
loop_
_entity_poly.entity_id
_entity_poly.type
_entity_poly.pdbx_seq_one_letter_code
_entity_poly.pdbx_strand_id
1 'polypeptide(L)'
;MKQVNRFWKELAAVSMFLLIGISSLNAQPARQFNRNNCKANLSDEQKVQMREVRIEHANATKDLRNELNELKAHQKTLITADKPNKSEVYANIDKMTAVKKQLMQDRLNMRLEVQSFLTDDQKVMMANRPFGKQGMQHGKRGKMGKGRGMHQGNCDGSGQFLKRGNQQRGDGSGQFSERGKQQRGDGSGAGWRQNNKPQNCANKNALNLSDAQQEQMKNLRVSHLQATKSLRDEAEVIRLKQKQNRISENPDKGQLMANVNRLSEIQNKLAKQKFDHQLEVRKILDKDQLTIFLSRPAMHKGFGRAHCRF
;
A
#
# COMPACT_ATOMS: atom_id res chain seq x y z
N MET A 1 3.93 -57.20 38.54
CA MET A 1 3.65 -56.60 37.22
C MET A 1 2.22 -56.89 36.74
N LYS A 2 1.17 -56.37 37.43
CA LYS A 2 -0.24 -56.52 37.00
C LYS A 2 -1.12 -55.26 37.22
N GLN A 3 -0.52 -54.08 37.45
CA GLN A 3 -1.28 -52.84 37.65
C GLN A 3 -1.03 -51.72 36.62
N VAL A 4 -0.11 -51.89 35.66
CA VAL A 4 0.18 -50.82 34.66
C VAL A 4 -0.79 -50.85 33.46
N ASN A 5 -1.53 -51.95 33.25
CA ASN A 5 -2.37 -52.13 32.05
C ASN A 5 -3.83 -51.67 32.16
N ARG A 6 -4.24 -51.02 33.26
CA ARG A 6 -5.60 -50.45 33.39
C ARG A 6 -5.67 -48.95 33.04
N PHE A 7 -4.56 -48.22 33.12
CA PHE A 7 -4.56 -46.77 32.87
C PHE A 7 -4.63 -46.38 31.38
N TRP A 8 -4.23 -47.27 30.48
CA TRP A 8 -4.24 -47.01 29.03
C TRP A 8 -5.57 -47.34 28.33
N LYS A 9 -6.47 -48.10 28.98
CA LYS A 9 -7.73 -48.51 28.36
C LYS A 9 -8.87 -47.50 28.52
N GLU A 10 -8.77 -46.58 29.49
CA GLU A 10 -9.78 -45.51 29.68
C GLU A 10 -9.43 -44.21 28.93
N LEU A 11 -8.17 -44.01 28.54
CA LEU A 11 -7.76 -42.86 27.73
C LEU A 11 -8.08 -43.00 26.23
N ALA A 12 -8.44 -44.20 25.76
CA ALA A 12 -8.80 -44.44 24.36
C ALA A 12 -10.31 -44.28 24.07
N ALA A 13 -11.17 -44.18 25.09
CA ALA A 13 -12.63 -44.20 24.94
C ALA A 13 -13.32 -42.82 25.06
N VAL A 14 -12.57 -41.73 25.16
CA VAL A 14 -13.08 -40.33 25.10
C VAL A 14 -12.74 -39.67 23.75
N SER A 15 -12.11 -40.40 22.82
CA SER A 15 -11.60 -39.91 21.54
C SER A 15 -12.61 -39.99 20.36
N MET A 16 -13.93 -40.01 20.60
CA MET A 16 -14.87 -40.23 19.50
C MET A 16 -16.24 -39.54 19.65
N PHE A 17 -16.31 -38.26 20.07
CA PHE A 17 -17.57 -37.49 19.97
C PHE A 17 -17.45 -35.95 19.95
N LEU A 18 -16.43 -35.35 19.34
CA LEU A 18 -16.35 -33.88 19.16
C LEU A 18 -15.68 -33.46 17.83
N LEU A 19 -16.15 -33.94 16.68
CA LEU A 19 -15.60 -33.54 15.37
C LEU A 19 -16.63 -33.29 14.26
N ILE A 20 -17.84 -32.82 14.57
CA ILE A 20 -18.73 -32.27 13.53
C ILE A 20 -19.50 -31.07 14.10
N GLY A 21 -19.14 -29.85 13.69
CA GLY A 21 -20.03 -28.69 13.87
C GLY A 21 -19.43 -27.34 14.22
N ILE A 22 -18.30 -26.90 13.65
CA ILE A 22 -17.96 -25.46 13.63
C ILE A 22 -17.41 -25.06 12.25
N SER A 23 -18.23 -25.20 11.22
CA SER A 23 -17.89 -24.77 9.85
C SER A 23 -18.83 -23.68 9.34
N SER A 24 -19.12 -22.63 10.12
CA SER A 24 -19.88 -21.47 9.61
C SER A 24 -20.03 -20.24 10.54
N LEU A 25 -19.07 -19.94 11.44
CA LEU A 25 -19.15 -18.72 12.29
C LEU A 25 -18.36 -17.50 11.78
N ASN A 26 -17.87 -17.48 10.54
CA ASN A 26 -17.27 -16.28 9.95
C ASN A 26 -17.70 -16.00 8.49
N ALA A 27 -18.89 -16.44 8.10
CA ALA A 27 -19.61 -15.75 7.02
C ALA A 27 -20.12 -14.43 7.60
N GLN A 28 -19.20 -13.47 7.86
CA GLN A 28 -19.58 -12.12 8.18
C GLN A 28 -20.48 -11.65 7.04
N PRO A 29 -21.77 -11.33 7.28
CA PRO A 29 -22.60 -10.76 6.24
C PRO A 29 -21.83 -9.57 5.69
N ALA A 30 -21.72 -9.49 4.37
CA ALA A 30 -21.09 -8.37 3.69
C ALA A 30 -21.88 -7.11 4.07
N ARG A 31 -21.52 -6.50 5.22
CA ARG A 31 -22.05 -5.23 5.66
C ARG A 31 -21.64 -4.27 4.55
N GLN A 32 -22.59 -3.94 3.69
CA GLN A 32 -22.57 -2.72 2.90
C GLN A 32 -22.58 -1.58 3.92
N PHE A 33 -21.42 -1.32 4.52
CA PHE A 33 -21.19 -0.13 5.32
C PHE A 33 -21.44 1.03 4.37
N ASN A 34 -22.57 1.68 4.58
CA ASN A 34 -22.98 2.88 3.89
C ASN A 34 -21.86 3.91 4.08
N ARG A 35 -20.96 4.01 3.08
CA ARG A 35 -19.76 4.85 3.12
C ARG A 35 -20.06 6.33 3.32
N ASN A 36 -21.33 6.71 3.19
CA ASN A 36 -21.78 8.08 3.23
C ASN A 36 -22.09 8.59 4.64
N ASN A 37 -22.16 7.73 5.67
CA ASN A 37 -22.61 8.13 7.02
C ASN A 37 -21.55 8.20 8.12
N CYS A 38 -20.27 7.91 7.84
CA CYS A 38 -19.19 8.02 8.84
C CYS A 38 -18.37 9.31 8.68
N LYS A 39 -19.03 10.45 8.45
CA LYS A 39 -18.39 11.74 8.73
C LYS A 39 -18.55 11.98 10.22
N ALA A 40 -17.45 11.93 10.97
CA ALA A 40 -17.47 12.44 12.34
C ALA A 40 -17.92 13.90 12.25
N ASN A 41 -19.00 14.24 12.94
CA ASN A 41 -19.47 15.62 13.06
C ASN A 41 -18.48 16.35 13.97
N LEU A 42 -17.47 16.99 13.38
CA LEU A 42 -16.46 17.79 14.08
C LEU A 42 -16.96 19.24 14.21
N SER A 43 -16.79 19.85 15.38
CA SER A 43 -17.03 21.29 15.56
C SER A 43 -16.03 22.12 14.75
N ASP A 44 -16.30 23.40 14.55
CA ASP A 44 -15.39 24.27 13.80
C ASP A 44 -14.09 24.50 14.58
N GLU A 45 -14.15 24.58 15.91
CA GLU A 45 -12.99 24.64 16.81
C GLU A 45 -12.12 23.38 16.68
N GLN A 46 -12.74 22.19 16.71
CA GLN A 46 -12.01 20.92 16.53
C GLN A 46 -11.33 20.83 15.15
N LYS A 47 -11.93 21.39 14.10
CA LYS A 47 -11.31 21.44 12.76
C LYS A 47 -10.11 22.37 12.73
N VAL A 48 -10.14 23.49 13.44
CA VAL A 48 -9.02 24.42 13.57
C VAL A 48 -7.87 23.76 14.33
N GLN A 49 -8.12 23.18 15.51
CA GLN A 49 -7.11 22.45 16.29
C GLN A 49 -6.47 21.31 15.49
N MET A 50 -7.28 20.50 14.80
CA MET A 50 -6.76 19.43 13.96
C MET A 50 -5.93 19.94 12.77
N ARG A 51 -6.20 21.15 12.27
CA ARG A 51 -5.38 21.78 11.22
C ARG A 51 -4.04 22.22 11.79
N GLU A 52 -4.03 22.87 12.94
CA GLU A 52 -2.82 23.35 13.63
C GLU A 52 -1.86 22.19 13.93
N VAL A 53 -2.35 21.14 14.60
CA VAL A 53 -1.57 19.93 14.91
C VAL A 53 -0.97 19.28 13.64
N ARG A 54 -1.69 19.33 12.51
CA ARG A 54 -1.17 18.82 11.22
C ARG A 54 -0.10 19.71 10.61
N ILE A 55 -0.23 21.04 10.73
CA ILE A 55 0.77 21.99 10.25
C ILE A 55 2.04 21.84 11.08
N GLU A 56 1.93 21.80 12.40
CA GLU A 56 3.05 21.60 13.31
C GLU A 56 3.79 20.30 13.01
N HIS A 57 3.08 19.17 12.95
CA HIS A 57 3.68 17.89 12.57
C HIS A 57 4.30 17.93 11.16
N ALA A 58 3.70 18.63 10.20
CA ALA A 58 4.26 18.77 8.85
C ALA A 58 5.58 19.54 8.86
N ASN A 59 5.68 20.61 9.66
CA ASN A 59 6.90 21.39 9.85
C ASN A 59 7.97 20.57 10.58
N ALA A 60 7.62 19.96 11.72
CA ALA A 60 8.54 19.16 12.54
C ALA A 60 9.11 17.94 11.78
N THR A 61 8.34 17.35 10.86
CA THR A 61 8.77 16.18 10.09
C THR A 61 9.32 16.51 8.70
N LYS A 62 9.47 17.79 8.33
CA LYS A 62 9.91 18.20 7.00
C LYS A 62 11.34 17.70 6.71
N ASP A 63 12.27 17.97 7.61
CA ASP A 63 13.68 17.63 7.41
C ASP A 63 13.92 16.13 7.44
N LEU A 64 13.25 15.41 8.36
CA LEU A 64 13.25 13.94 8.39
C LEU A 64 12.76 13.31 7.07
N ARG A 65 11.78 13.93 6.41
CA ARG A 65 11.30 13.44 5.10
C ARG A 65 12.32 13.71 4.00
N ASN A 66 13.00 14.84 4.04
CA ASN A 66 14.07 15.18 3.10
C ASN A 66 15.24 14.21 3.25
N GLU A 67 15.74 14.01 4.47
CA GLU A 67 16.78 13.04 4.80
C GLU A 67 16.40 11.63 4.33
N LEU A 68 15.17 11.19 4.62
CA LEU A 68 14.69 9.89 4.16
C LEU A 68 14.67 9.77 2.63
N ASN A 69 14.43 10.87 1.90
CA ASN A 69 14.44 10.85 0.44
C ASN A 69 15.85 10.80 -0.13
N GLU A 70 16.79 11.53 0.47
CA GLU A 70 18.22 11.46 0.14
C GLU A 70 18.76 10.05 0.37
N LEU A 71 18.49 9.46 1.54
CA LEU A 71 18.90 8.09 1.86
C LEU A 71 18.31 7.06 0.90
N LYS A 72 17.08 7.26 0.39
CA LYS A 72 16.49 6.40 -0.66
C LYS A 72 17.19 6.56 -2.00
N ALA A 73 17.56 7.78 -2.38
CA ALA A 73 18.29 8.04 -3.61
C ALA A 73 19.67 7.38 -3.53
N HIS A 74 20.39 7.59 -2.43
CA HIS A 74 21.67 6.94 -2.14
C HIS A 74 21.55 5.41 -2.14
N GLN A 75 20.49 4.86 -1.52
CA GLN A 75 20.22 3.41 -1.53
C GLN A 75 20.11 2.86 -2.94
N LYS A 76 19.47 3.61 -3.85
CA LYS A 76 19.32 3.22 -5.25
C LYS A 76 20.69 3.12 -5.90
N THR A 77 21.53 4.14 -5.75
CA THR A 77 22.91 4.17 -6.26
C THR A 77 23.72 2.97 -5.75
N LEU A 78 23.71 2.72 -4.43
CA LEU A 78 24.43 1.60 -3.83
C LEU A 78 23.98 0.24 -4.37
N ILE A 79 22.68 0.06 -4.59
CA ILE A 79 22.13 -1.20 -5.11
C ILE A 79 22.43 -1.33 -6.61
N THR A 80 22.39 -0.27 -7.40
CA THR A 80 22.59 -0.36 -8.86
C THR A 80 24.04 -0.52 -9.29
N ALA A 81 25.01 -0.37 -8.37
CA ALA A 81 26.41 -0.67 -8.65
C ALA A 81 26.59 -2.11 -9.16
N ASP A 82 27.58 -2.31 -10.05
CA ASP A 82 27.91 -3.61 -10.63
C ASP A 82 28.22 -4.65 -9.54
N LYS A 83 28.95 -4.23 -8.51
CA LYS A 83 29.26 -5.01 -7.31
C LYS A 83 28.84 -4.23 -6.07
N PRO A 84 27.58 -4.36 -5.61
CA PRO A 84 27.10 -3.62 -4.44
C PRO A 84 27.91 -3.97 -3.19
N ASN A 85 28.39 -2.95 -2.49
CA ASN A 85 29.00 -3.15 -1.17
C ASN A 85 27.89 -3.46 -0.14
N LYS A 86 27.86 -4.71 0.33
CA LYS A 86 26.85 -5.19 1.29
C LYS A 86 26.86 -4.40 2.59
N SER A 87 28.04 -4.02 3.09
CA SER A 87 28.19 -3.27 4.33
C SER A 87 27.59 -1.87 4.23
N GLU A 88 27.88 -1.14 3.15
CA GLU A 88 27.34 0.19 2.89
C GLU A 88 25.83 0.18 2.68
N VAL A 89 25.31 -0.82 1.94
CA VAL A 89 23.87 -0.99 1.76
C VAL A 89 23.18 -1.24 3.11
N TYR A 90 23.74 -2.08 3.97
CA TYR A 90 23.19 -2.34 5.29
C TYR A 90 23.22 -1.09 6.18
N ALA A 91 24.34 -0.37 6.21
CA ALA A 91 24.45 0.88 6.96
C ALA A 91 23.41 1.91 6.50
N ASN A 92 23.18 2.03 5.20
CA ASN A 92 22.16 2.92 4.66
C ASN A 92 20.72 2.46 4.98
N ILE A 93 20.45 1.14 4.97
CA ILE A 93 19.18 0.56 5.44
C ILE A 93 18.94 0.90 6.92
N ASP A 94 19.98 0.81 7.76
CA ASP A 94 19.90 1.13 9.19
C ASP A 94 19.53 2.60 9.42
N LYS A 95 20.22 3.53 8.74
CA LYS A 95 19.87 4.97 8.74
C LYS A 95 18.44 5.21 8.29
N MET A 96 18.03 4.61 7.16
CA MET A 96 16.66 4.73 6.66
C MET A 96 15.60 4.21 7.65
N THR A 97 15.90 3.12 8.37
CA THR A 97 14.98 2.60 9.40
C THR A 97 14.89 3.56 10.58
N ALA A 98 16.01 4.12 11.04
CA ALA A 98 16.02 5.08 12.15
C ALA A 98 15.15 6.30 11.86
N VAL A 99 15.29 6.92 10.67
CA VAL A 99 14.46 8.06 10.27
C VAL A 99 12.97 7.67 10.15
N LYS A 100 12.67 6.50 9.57
CA LYS A 100 11.27 5.99 9.51
C LYS A 100 10.68 5.75 10.89
N LYS A 101 11.48 5.28 11.85
CA LYS A 101 11.05 5.04 13.23
C LYS A 101 10.62 6.36 13.86
N GLN A 102 11.44 7.41 13.75
CA GLN A 102 11.10 8.77 14.22
C GLN A 102 9.80 9.27 13.58
N LEU A 103 9.70 9.22 12.25
CA LEU A 103 8.47 9.60 11.53
C LEU A 103 7.23 8.80 11.97
N MET A 104 7.38 7.53 12.35
CA MET A 104 6.29 6.71 12.88
C MET A 104 5.90 7.13 14.31
N GLN A 105 6.87 7.49 15.14
CA GLN A 105 6.64 8.02 16.49
C GLN A 105 5.96 9.39 16.44
N ASP A 106 6.42 10.32 15.60
CA ASP A 106 5.80 11.64 15.44
C ASP A 106 4.37 11.53 14.92
N ARG A 107 4.15 10.63 13.96
CA ARG A 107 2.80 10.35 13.46
C ARG A 107 1.89 9.77 14.54
N LEU A 108 2.43 8.97 15.45
CA LEU A 108 1.69 8.43 16.59
C LEU A 108 1.36 9.55 17.58
N ASN A 109 2.33 10.41 17.93
CA ASN A 109 2.14 11.55 18.81
C ASN A 109 1.06 12.51 18.28
N MET A 110 1.18 12.93 17.01
CA MET A 110 0.17 13.77 16.34
C MET A 110 -1.23 13.13 16.39
N ARG A 111 -1.33 11.80 16.31
CA ARG A 111 -2.63 11.10 16.40
C ARG A 111 -3.20 11.10 17.81
N LEU A 112 -2.36 10.89 18.83
CA LEU A 112 -2.78 10.91 20.22
C LEU A 112 -3.22 12.32 20.64
N GLU A 113 -2.50 13.34 20.16
CA GLU A 113 -2.88 14.74 20.33
C GLU A 113 -4.20 15.06 19.62
N VAL A 114 -4.40 14.61 18.38
CA VAL A 114 -5.72 14.74 17.73
C VAL A 114 -6.81 14.03 18.52
N GLN A 115 -6.51 12.90 19.17
CA GLN A 115 -7.49 12.17 19.97
C GLN A 115 -7.86 12.87 21.29
N SER A 116 -7.02 13.76 21.83
CA SER A 116 -7.26 14.37 23.15
C SER A 116 -8.41 15.38 23.16
N PHE A 117 -8.75 15.98 22.02
CA PHE A 117 -9.85 16.95 21.88
C PHE A 117 -11.08 16.41 21.13
N LEU A 118 -11.14 15.09 20.91
CA LEU A 118 -12.29 14.42 20.31
C LEU A 118 -13.18 13.77 21.36
N THR A 119 -14.48 13.69 21.07
CA THR A 119 -15.41 12.89 21.87
C THR A 119 -15.18 11.40 21.64
N ASP A 120 -15.64 10.56 22.57
CA ASP A 120 -15.43 9.11 22.47
C ASP A 120 -16.10 8.50 21.23
N ASP A 121 -17.29 8.97 20.87
CA ASP A 121 -17.96 8.60 19.62
C ASP A 121 -17.12 8.97 18.39
N GLN A 122 -16.53 10.18 18.37
CA GLN A 122 -15.66 10.61 17.28
C GLN A 122 -14.37 9.78 17.21
N LYS A 123 -13.78 9.42 18.36
CA LYS A 123 -12.59 8.54 18.43
C LYS A 123 -12.89 7.17 17.80
N VAL A 124 -14.02 6.55 18.15
CA VAL A 124 -14.45 5.26 17.58
C VAL A 124 -14.68 5.37 16.08
N MET A 125 -15.33 6.44 15.60
CA MET A 125 -15.52 6.68 14.16
C MET A 125 -14.20 6.86 13.42
N MET A 126 -13.25 7.60 13.99
CA MET A 126 -11.92 7.80 13.37
C MET A 126 -11.07 6.54 13.38
N ALA A 127 -11.16 5.72 14.42
CA ALA A 127 -10.38 4.50 14.54
C ALA A 127 -10.87 3.38 13.59
N ASN A 128 -12.18 3.32 13.34
CA ASN A 128 -12.80 2.38 12.41
C ASN A 128 -12.75 2.82 10.94
N ARG A 129 -12.36 4.07 10.65
CA ARG A 129 -12.24 4.56 9.28
C ARG A 129 -11.14 3.77 8.55
N PRO A 130 -11.45 3.08 7.44
CA PRO A 130 -10.44 2.35 6.68
C PRO A 130 -9.43 3.35 6.10
N PHE A 131 -8.24 3.41 6.69
CA PHE A 131 -7.12 4.17 6.16
C PHE A 131 -6.77 3.65 4.76
N GLY A 132 -6.98 4.47 3.72
CA GLY A 132 -6.42 4.21 2.39
C GLY A 132 -7.35 3.66 1.32
N LYS A 133 -8.68 3.73 1.46
CA LYS A 133 -9.60 3.52 0.31
C LYS A 133 -10.36 4.76 -0.13
N GLN A 134 -10.08 5.93 0.44
CA GLN A 134 -10.75 7.20 0.11
C GLN A 134 -10.02 8.01 -0.98
N GLY A 135 -9.40 7.30 -1.92
CA GLY A 135 -8.81 7.85 -3.16
C GLY A 135 -8.94 6.90 -4.37
N MET A 136 -9.59 5.74 -4.22
CA MET A 136 -9.84 4.78 -5.31
C MET A 136 -11.16 5.09 -6.04
N GLN A 137 -11.56 6.36 -6.09
CA GLN A 137 -12.64 6.87 -6.95
C GLN A 137 -12.11 7.73 -8.11
N HIS A 138 -10.84 7.57 -8.50
CA HIS A 138 -10.33 8.12 -9.78
C HIS A 138 -10.26 7.09 -10.92
N GLY A 139 -11.05 6.01 -10.82
CA GLY A 139 -11.36 5.14 -11.97
C GLY A 139 -12.58 5.60 -12.78
N LYS A 140 -13.31 6.62 -12.31
CA LYS A 140 -14.32 7.31 -13.13
C LYS A 140 -13.74 8.56 -13.78
N ARG A 141 -12.68 8.39 -14.58
CA ARG A 141 -12.59 9.10 -15.88
C ARG A 141 -13.64 8.48 -16.81
N GLY A 142 -14.91 8.53 -16.38
CA GLY A 142 -16.03 8.32 -17.26
C GLY A 142 -16.14 9.59 -18.09
N LYS A 143 -15.95 9.46 -19.40
CA LYS A 143 -16.35 10.46 -20.40
C LYS A 143 -15.66 11.83 -20.27
N MET A 144 -14.38 11.92 -20.62
CA MET A 144 -14.09 12.87 -21.71
C MET A 144 -14.72 12.19 -22.93
N GLY A 145 -15.96 12.54 -23.28
CA GLY A 145 -16.15 13.73 -24.09
C GLY A 145 -15.55 13.38 -25.43
N LYS A 146 -16.41 12.93 -26.37
CA LYS A 146 -16.06 12.79 -27.78
C LYS A 146 -15.73 14.19 -28.32
N GLY A 147 -14.57 14.72 -27.96
CA GLY A 147 -13.96 15.86 -28.60
C GLY A 147 -13.37 15.37 -29.90
N ARG A 148 -14.18 15.45 -30.96
CA ARG A 148 -13.68 15.50 -32.33
C ARG A 148 -12.62 16.61 -32.40
N GLY A 149 -11.51 16.31 -33.06
CA GLY A 149 -10.55 17.32 -33.51
C GLY A 149 -9.33 17.45 -32.60
N MET A 150 -8.23 16.85 -33.04
CA MET A 150 -6.97 17.58 -33.22
C MET A 150 -6.14 16.82 -34.24
N HIS A 151 -6.14 17.44 -35.41
CA HIS A 151 -5.36 17.23 -36.62
C HIS A 151 -4.09 16.38 -36.50
N GLN A 152 -4.01 15.40 -37.39
CA GLN A 152 -2.78 15.12 -38.12
C GLN A 152 -2.30 16.44 -38.73
N GLY A 153 -1.24 17.01 -38.16
CA GLY A 153 -0.46 18.07 -38.76
C GLY A 153 0.94 17.54 -38.97
N ASN A 154 1.31 17.35 -40.25
CA ASN A 154 2.67 17.10 -40.70
C ASN A 154 3.66 18.00 -39.96
N CYS A 155 4.67 17.38 -39.37
CA CYS A 155 5.93 18.06 -39.10
C CYS A 155 6.63 18.22 -40.44
N ASP A 156 6.44 19.36 -41.10
CA ASP A 156 7.33 19.93 -42.10
C ASP A 156 6.95 21.41 -42.26
N GLY A 157 7.90 22.32 -42.04
CA GLY A 157 7.72 23.72 -42.41
C GLY A 157 8.10 24.74 -41.33
N SER A 158 9.37 25.12 -41.37
CA SER A 158 9.90 26.45 -41.11
C SER A 158 8.90 27.62 -41.20
N GLY A 159 8.96 28.53 -40.21
CA GLY A 159 8.37 29.88 -40.28
C GLY A 159 7.93 30.36 -38.91
N GLN A 160 8.77 31.06 -38.15
CA GLN A 160 8.75 32.52 -38.00
C GLN A 160 7.38 33.12 -37.64
N PHE A 161 7.44 34.05 -36.67
CA PHE A 161 6.57 35.21 -36.46
C PHE A 161 5.46 35.20 -35.38
N LEU A 162 5.81 35.92 -34.29
CA LEU A 162 5.10 37.05 -33.66
C LEU A 162 3.86 36.87 -32.74
N LYS A 163 4.06 37.39 -31.52
CA LYS A 163 3.31 38.44 -30.78
C LYS A 163 1.85 38.22 -30.32
N ARG A 164 1.71 38.37 -28.99
CA ARG A 164 0.84 39.28 -28.20
C ARG A 164 -0.69 39.27 -28.37
N GLY A 165 -1.35 39.39 -27.20
CA GLY A 165 -2.71 39.91 -26.98
C GLY A 165 -3.61 38.84 -26.37
N ASN A 166 -3.96 38.85 -25.08
CA ASN A 166 -4.79 39.77 -24.29
C ASN A 166 -6.24 39.86 -24.81
N GLN A 167 -7.21 39.94 -23.87
CA GLN A 167 -8.69 39.86 -24.03
C GLN A 167 -9.24 38.43 -24.01
N GLN A 168 -10.32 38.09 -23.31
CA GLN A 168 -11.30 38.86 -22.56
C GLN A 168 -12.05 37.90 -21.63
N ARG A 169 -12.32 38.35 -20.40
CA ARG A 169 -13.35 37.77 -19.53
C ARG A 169 -14.72 38.05 -20.14
N GLY A 170 -15.56 37.04 -20.22
CA GLY A 170 -16.97 37.14 -20.60
C GLY A 170 -17.80 36.39 -19.58
N ASP A 171 -18.41 37.15 -18.67
CA ASP A 171 -19.44 36.70 -17.76
C ASP A 171 -20.74 36.53 -18.57
N GLY A 172 -21.30 35.32 -18.57
CA GLY A 172 -22.48 34.97 -19.36
C GLY A 172 -23.43 34.08 -18.58
N SER A 173 -24.25 34.71 -17.74
CA SER A 173 -25.46 34.13 -17.16
C SER A 173 -26.47 33.85 -18.28
N GLY A 174 -26.63 32.57 -18.64
CA GLY A 174 -27.56 32.08 -19.64
C GLY A 174 -28.64 31.20 -19.03
N GLN A 175 -29.88 31.65 -19.14
CA GLN A 175 -31.11 31.02 -18.68
C GLN A 175 -31.33 29.59 -19.24
N PHE A 176 -31.92 28.78 -18.37
CA PHE A 176 -33.02 27.85 -18.64
C PHE A 176 -33.52 27.79 -20.10
N SER A 177 -33.38 26.62 -20.73
CA SER A 177 -34.35 26.15 -21.72
C SER A 177 -34.54 24.65 -21.59
N GLU A 178 -35.74 24.27 -21.20
CA GLU A 178 -36.33 22.94 -21.35
C GLU A 178 -36.25 22.48 -22.81
N ARG A 179 -35.81 21.24 -23.03
CA ARG A 179 -36.37 20.25 -23.99
C ARG A 179 -35.33 19.17 -24.26
N GLY A 180 -35.67 17.95 -23.93
CA GLY A 180 -34.85 16.78 -24.25
C GLY A 180 -35.23 15.56 -23.43
N LYS A 181 -36.49 15.13 -23.52
CA LYS A 181 -36.89 13.77 -23.12
C LYS A 181 -36.20 12.79 -24.06
N GLN A 182 -34.97 12.40 -23.73
CA GLN A 182 -34.29 11.28 -24.37
C GLN A 182 -34.42 10.05 -23.45
N GLN A 183 -35.26 9.15 -23.94
CA GLN A 183 -35.47 7.76 -23.56
C GLN A 183 -34.37 7.20 -22.64
N ARG A 184 -34.75 6.95 -21.38
CA ARG A 184 -34.08 5.98 -20.53
C ARG A 184 -34.40 4.61 -21.10
N GLY A 185 -33.50 4.12 -21.95
CA GLY A 185 -33.48 2.71 -22.32
C GLY A 185 -33.04 1.91 -21.11
N ASP A 186 -33.95 1.07 -20.63
CA ASP A 186 -33.74 0.08 -19.58
C ASP A 186 -32.82 -1.04 -20.11
N GLY A 187 -31.55 -0.70 -20.27
CA GLY A 187 -30.49 -1.65 -20.58
C GLY A 187 -30.12 -2.38 -19.30
N SER A 188 -30.74 -3.54 -19.08
CA SER A 188 -30.33 -4.57 -18.14
C SER A 188 -28.82 -4.84 -18.28
N GLY A 189 -28.07 -4.22 -17.36
CA GLY A 189 -26.62 -4.26 -17.29
C GLY A 189 -26.10 -5.60 -16.78
N ALA A 190 -26.33 -6.68 -17.54
CA ALA A 190 -25.61 -7.94 -17.43
C ALA A 190 -24.47 -7.94 -18.46
N GLY A 191 -23.44 -7.15 -18.20
CA GLY A 191 -22.36 -6.89 -19.16
C GLY A 191 -21.02 -6.60 -18.50
N TRP A 192 -20.65 -7.36 -17.46
CA TRP A 192 -19.25 -7.43 -17.04
C TRP A 192 -18.46 -8.16 -18.13
N ARG A 193 -18.06 -7.40 -19.15
CA ARG A 193 -17.10 -7.80 -20.19
C ARG A 193 -15.93 -8.55 -19.55
N GLN A 194 -15.95 -9.87 -19.66
CA GLN A 194 -14.84 -10.75 -19.28
C GLN A 194 -13.64 -10.67 -20.25
N ASN A 195 -13.71 -9.88 -21.32
CA ASN A 195 -12.75 -9.95 -22.44
C ASN A 195 -11.85 -8.72 -22.65
N ASN A 196 -11.74 -7.79 -21.70
CA ASN A 196 -10.75 -6.70 -21.75
C ASN A 196 -9.79 -6.76 -20.55
N LYS A 197 -9.20 -7.93 -20.29
CA LYS A 197 -7.87 -7.93 -19.64
C LYS A 197 -6.93 -7.26 -20.64
N PRO A 198 -6.19 -6.20 -20.29
CA PRO A 198 -5.17 -5.66 -21.17
C PRO A 198 -4.21 -6.80 -21.53
N GLN A 199 -4.28 -7.26 -22.79
CA GLN A 199 -3.43 -8.32 -23.34
C GLN A 199 -1.93 -7.95 -23.29
N ASN A 200 -1.59 -6.72 -22.89
CA ASN A 200 -0.22 -6.23 -22.73
C ASN A 200 0.49 -6.65 -21.42
N CYS A 201 -0.02 -7.63 -20.68
CA CYS A 201 0.78 -8.32 -19.66
C CYS A 201 1.61 -9.48 -20.25
N ALA A 202 1.56 -9.67 -21.58
CA ALA A 202 2.16 -10.80 -22.29
C ALA A 202 3.70 -10.75 -22.41
N ASN A 203 4.37 -9.69 -21.95
CA ASN A 203 5.83 -9.72 -21.77
C ASN A 203 6.22 -10.39 -20.42
N LYS A 204 5.67 -11.59 -20.17
CA LYS A 204 5.99 -12.40 -18.97
C LYS A 204 7.47 -12.77 -18.91
N ASN A 205 8.18 -12.72 -20.04
CA ASN A 205 9.59 -13.05 -20.15
C ASN A 205 10.43 -11.88 -20.64
N ALA A 206 10.24 -10.67 -20.12
CA ALA A 206 11.15 -9.57 -20.48
C ALA A 206 12.61 -9.74 -19.97
N LEU A 207 12.98 -10.92 -19.44
CA LEU A 207 14.36 -11.36 -19.22
C LEU A 207 14.72 -12.64 -20.00
N ASN A 208 13.78 -13.27 -20.73
CA ASN A 208 14.01 -14.55 -21.43
C ASN A 208 14.76 -15.60 -20.57
N LEU A 209 14.30 -15.83 -19.34
CA LEU A 209 14.94 -16.77 -18.41
C LEU A 209 14.81 -18.21 -18.91
N SER A 210 15.88 -19.00 -18.83
CA SER A 210 15.84 -20.44 -19.10
C SER A 210 14.99 -21.18 -18.04
N ASP A 211 14.52 -22.37 -18.36
CA ASP A 211 13.70 -23.17 -17.43
C ASP A 211 14.46 -23.45 -16.12
N ALA A 212 15.76 -23.75 -16.20
CA ALA A 212 16.62 -23.91 -15.04
C ALA A 212 16.73 -22.63 -14.19
N GLN A 213 16.89 -21.46 -14.82
CA GLN A 213 16.90 -20.18 -14.11
C GLN A 213 15.54 -19.90 -13.43
N GLN A 214 14.43 -20.21 -14.10
CA GLN A 214 13.08 -20.03 -13.55
C GLN A 214 12.86 -20.89 -12.31
N GLU A 215 13.31 -22.15 -12.34
CA GLU A 215 13.23 -23.05 -11.19
C GLU A 215 14.07 -22.56 -10.01
N GLN A 216 15.31 -22.15 -10.26
CA GLN A 216 16.18 -21.55 -9.22
C GLN A 216 15.54 -20.31 -8.59
N MET A 217 14.96 -19.43 -9.41
CA MET A 217 14.26 -18.22 -8.95
C MET A 217 13.03 -18.56 -8.09
N LYS A 218 12.26 -19.59 -8.48
CA LYS A 218 11.12 -20.08 -7.70
C LYS A 218 11.57 -20.60 -6.33
N ASN A 219 12.63 -21.40 -6.30
CA ASN A 219 13.18 -21.96 -5.07
C ASN A 219 13.72 -20.86 -4.15
N LEU A 220 14.46 -19.89 -4.68
CA LEU A 220 14.92 -18.72 -3.91
C LEU A 220 13.76 -17.93 -3.31
N ARG A 221 12.64 -17.78 -4.02
CA ARG A 221 11.46 -17.08 -3.50
C ARG A 221 10.78 -17.84 -2.39
N VAL A 222 10.57 -19.14 -2.55
CA VAL A 222 9.95 -19.98 -1.51
C VAL A 222 10.82 -19.94 -0.26
N SER A 223 12.13 -20.09 -0.40
CA SER A 223 13.08 -20.00 0.71
C SER A 223 13.02 -18.62 1.40
N HIS A 224 13.08 -17.52 0.64
CA HIS A 224 12.95 -16.18 1.23
C HIS A 224 11.57 -15.96 1.91
N LEU A 225 10.48 -16.48 1.34
CA LEU A 225 9.15 -16.42 1.95
C LEU A 225 9.11 -17.16 3.29
N GLN A 226 9.67 -18.37 3.34
CA GLN A 226 9.76 -19.17 4.56
C GLN A 226 10.65 -18.48 5.61
N ALA A 227 11.85 -18.05 5.23
CA ALA A 227 12.82 -17.38 6.10
C ALA A 227 12.32 -16.04 6.68
N THR A 228 11.36 -15.39 6.00
CA THR A 228 10.78 -14.12 6.44
C THR A 228 9.38 -14.26 7.03
N LYS A 229 8.82 -15.48 7.10
CA LYS A 229 7.43 -15.73 7.52
C LYS A 229 7.17 -15.27 8.94
N SER A 230 7.98 -15.73 9.89
CA SER A 230 7.84 -15.39 11.32
C SER A 230 7.87 -13.87 11.57
N LEU A 231 8.77 -13.15 10.90
CA LEU A 231 8.85 -11.68 10.97
C LEU A 231 7.59 -10.99 10.42
N ARG A 232 7.01 -11.52 9.34
CA ARG A 232 5.77 -10.96 8.76
C ARG A 232 4.58 -11.21 9.66
N ASP A 233 4.44 -12.44 10.17
CA ASP A 233 3.38 -12.84 11.08
C ASP A 233 3.44 -11.99 12.36
N GLU A 234 4.64 -11.81 12.92
CA GLU A 234 4.87 -10.93 14.08
C GLU A 234 4.46 -9.47 13.78
N ALA A 235 4.85 -8.93 12.62
CA ALA A 235 4.46 -7.58 12.24
C ALA A 235 2.94 -7.43 12.05
N GLU A 236 2.25 -8.46 11.57
CA GLU A 236 0.79 -8.46 11.46
C GLU A 236 0.13 -8.46 12.84
N VAL A 237 0.59 -9.31 13.75
CA VAL A 237 0.12 -9.32 15.15
C VAL A 237 0.31 -7.96 15.81
N ILE A 238 1.48 -7.33 15.66
CA ILE A 238 1.73 -6.00 16.24
C ILE A 238 0.82 -4.92 15.63
N ARG A 239 0.57 -4.97 14.31
CA ARG A 239 -0.36 -4.03 13.65
C ARG A 239 -1.78 -4.19 14.16
N LEU A 240 -2.23 -5.43 14.42
CA LEU A 240 -3.54 -5.70 15.00
C LEU A 240 -3.61 -5.19 16.45
N LYS A 241 -2.58 -5.45 17.27
CA LYS A 241 -2.46 -4.92 18.63
C LYS A 241 -2.50 -3.38 18.65
N GLN A 242 -1.75 -2.72 17.77
CA GLN A 242 -1.81 -1.26 17.62
C GLN A 242 -3.20 -0.78 17.20
N LYS A 243 -3.90 -1.49 16.30
CA LYS A 243 -5.26 -1.13 15.92
C LYS A 243 -6.21 -1.25 17.11
N GLN A 244 -6.11 -2.32 17.89
CA GLN A 244 -6.94 -2.55 19.07
C GLN A 244 -6.70 -1.50 20.15
N ASN A 245 -5.44 -1.27 20.53
CA ASN A 245 -5.07 -0.28 21.55
C ASN A 245 -5.43 1.16 21.11
N ARG A 246 -5.48 1.45 19.81
CA ARG A 246 -5.97 2.76 19.32
C ARG A 246 -7.49 2.96 19.43
N ILE A 247 -8.26 1.89 19.61
CA ILE A 247 -9.72 1.94 19.74
C ILE A 247 -10.14 1.88 21.22
N SER A 248 -9.28 1.39 22.12
CA SER A 248 -9.57 1.37 23.55
C SER A 248 -9.76 2.78 24.09
N GLU A 249 -10.65 2.92 25.08
CA GLU A 249 -10.97 4.19 25.75
C GLU A 249 -9.71 4.90 26.27
N ASN A 250 -8.78 4.11 26.83
CA ASN A 250 -7.50 4.59 27.35
C ASN A 250 -6.33 3.94 26.59
N PRO A 251 -5.86 4.52 25.48
CA PRO A 251 -4.73 4.00 24.73
C PRO A 251 -3.44 4.08 25.56
N ASP A 252 -2.78 2.95 25.75
CA ASP A 252 -1.47 2.89 26.40
C ASP A 252 -0.39 3.39 25.43
N LYS A 253 0.02 4.66 25.61
CA LYS A 253 1.08 5.31 24.82
C LYS A 253 2.39 4.54 24.87
N GLY A 254 2.75 3.96 26.02
CA GLY A 254 3.97 3.18 26.20
C GLY A 254 3.97 1.94 25.32
N GLN A 255 2.86 1.18 25.34
CA GLN A 255 2.68 0.02 24.45
C GLN A 255 2.66 0.41 22.97
N LEU A 256 2.01 1.51 22.60
CA LEU A 256 1.98 1.98 21.20
C LEU A 256 3.38 2.33 20.70
N MET A 257 4.20 2.99 21.53
CA MET A 257 5.60 3.30 21.23
C MET A 257 6.47 2.05 21.14
N ALA A 258 6.34 1.11 22.07
CA ALA A 258 7.04 -0.17 22.03
C ALA A 258 6.70 -0.95 20.74
N ASN A 259 5.43 -0.96 20.33
CA ASN A 259 4.99 -1.56 19.08
C ASN A 259 5.59 -0.87 17.84
N VAL A 260 5.72 0.46 17.84
CA VAL A 260 6.39 1.21 16.76
C VAL A 260 7.87 0.83 16.67
N ASN A 261 8.56 0.76 17.81
CA ASN A 261 9.97 0.36 17.88
C ASN A 261 10.15 -1.05 17.31
N ARG A 262 9.34 -2.01 17.75
CA ARG A 262 9.43 -3.39 17.28
C ARG A 262 9.12 -3.54 15.79
N LEU A 263 8.13 -2.81 15.28
CA LEU A 263 7.84 -2.78 13.84
C LEU A 263 9.02 -2.21 13.03
N SER A 264 9.75 -1.23 13.56
CA SER A 264 10.93 -0.67 12.88
C SER A 264 12.07 -1.68 12.79
N GLU A 265 12.32 -2.46 13.85
CA GLU A 265 13.29 -3.55 13.85
C GLU A 265 12.95 -4.64 12.82
N ILE A 266 11.67 -5.06 12.80
CA ILE A 266 11.21 -6.06 11.82
C ILE A 266 11.37 -5.53 10.39
N GLN A 267 11.01 -4.27 10.13
CA GLN A 267 11.18 -3.65 8.82
C GLN A 267 12.65 -3.60 8.40
N ASN A 268 13.57 -3.36 9.33
CA ASN A 268 15.00 -3.40 9.08
C ASN A 268 15.47 -4.80 8.66
N LYS A 269 15.14 -5.83 9.45
CA LYS A 269 15.48 -7.23 9.16
C LYS A 269 14.95 -7.67 7.80
N LEU A 270 13.67 -7.36 7.51
CA LEU A 270 13.06 -7.66 6.22
C LEU A 270 13.71 -6.91 5.05
N ALA A 271 14.17 -5.68 5.27
CA ALA A 271 14.88 -4.92 4.24
C ALA A 271 16.25 -5.53 3.92
N LYS A 272 17.01 -5.96 4.94
CA LYS A 272 18.29 -6.66 4.77
C LYS A 272 18.10 -8.00 4.05
N GLN A 273 17.16 -8.84 4.50
CA GLN A 273 16.84 -10.11 3.84
C GLN A 273 16.37 -9.94 2.39
N LYS A 274 15.61 -8.88 2.11
CA LYS A 274 15.21 -8.55 0.74
C LYS A 274 16.42 -8.21 -0.13
N PHE A 275 17.38 -7.45 0.40
CA PHE A 275 18.61 -7.13 -0.33
C PHE A 275 19.46 -8.37 -0.58
N ASP A 276 19.62 -9.25 0.42
CA ASP A 276 20.31 -10.53 0.24
C ASP A 276 19.66 -11.38 -0.85
N HIS A 277 18.33 -11.49 -0.81
CA HIS A 277 17.59 -12.17 -1.86
C HIS A 277 17.83 -11.55 -3.24
N GLN A 278 17.92 -10.20 -3.33
CA GLN A 278 18.27 -9.54 -4.59
C GLN A 278 19.68 -9.88 -5.08
N LEU A 279 20.66 -10.02 -4.19
CA LEU A 279 22.01 -10.45 -4.55
C LEU A 279 22.02 -11.89 -5.08
N GLU A 280 21.29 -12.81 -4.43
CA GLU A 280 21.18 -14.19 -4.92
C GLU A 280 20.50 -14.27 -6.29
N VAL A 281 19.47 -13.45 -6.52
CA VAL A 281 18.85 -13.33 -7.85
C VAL A 281 19.87 -12.90 -8.91
N ARG A 282 20.76 -11.94 -8.61
CA ARG A 282 21.76 -11.47 -9.58
C ARG A 282 22.73 -12.57 -10.00
N LYS A 283 23.03 -13.54 -9.12
CA LYS A 283 23.93 -14.66 -9.43
C LYS A 283 23.34 -15.64 -10.46
N ILE A 284 22.02 -15.67 -10.60
CA ILE A 284 21.32 -16.55 -11.56
C ILE A 284 21.30 -15.95 -12.96
N LEU A 285 21.32 -14.61 -13.07
CA LEU A 285 21.17 -13.89 -14.33
C LEU A 285 22.50 -13.82 -15.10
N ASP A 286 22.42 -13.91 -16.42
CA ASP A 286 23.56 -13.56 -17.29
C ASP A 286 23.76 -12.03 -17.35
N LYS A 287 24.82 -11.58 -18.04
CA LYS A 287 25.19 -10.16 -18.11
C LYS A 287 24.13 -9.28 -18.77
N ASP A 288 23.46 -9.77 -19.81
CA ASP A 288 22.46 -9.00 -20.56
C ASP A 288 21.14 -8.95 -19.78
N GLN A 289 20.73 -10.08 -19.22
CA GLN A 289 19.61 -10.19 -18.28
C GLN A 289 19.82 -9.29 -17.06
N LEU A 290 21.03 -9.28 -16.48
CA LEU A 290 21.37 -8.43 -15.35
C LEU A 290 21.25 -6.94 -15.74
N THR A 291 21.70 -6.55 -16.92
CA THR A 291 21.57 -5.18 -17.43
C THR A 291 20.10 -4.77 -17.56
N ILE A 292 19.25 -5.65 -18.09
CA ILE A 292 17.79 -5.42 -18.16
C ILE A 292 17.17 -5.38 -16.75
N PHE A 293 17.65 -6.23 -15.84
CA PHE A 293 17.17 -6.28 -14.46
C PHE A 293 17.50 -5.00 -13.68
N LEU A 294 18.70 -4.43 -13.86
CA LEU A 294 19.16 -3.20 -13.22
C LEU A 294 18.57 -1.93 -13.84
N SER A 295 18.37 -1.92 -15.16
CA SER A 295 17.80 -0.78 -15.89
C SER A 295 16.31 -0.60 -15.65
N ARG A 296 15.62 -1.66 -15.22
CA ARG A 296 14.21 -1.57 -14.84
C ARG A 296 14.07 -0.53 -13.72
N PRO A 297 13.34 0.58 -13.96
CA PRO A 297 13.07 1.53 -12.89
C PRO A 297 12.39 0.73 -11.79
N ALA A 298 12.95 0.76 -10.58
CA ALA A 298 12.38 0.10 -9.42
C ALA A 298 10.93 0.55 -9.33
N MET A 299 10.00 -0.28 -9.83
CA MET A 299 8.65 0.17 -10.16
C MET A 299 8.12 0.96 -8.98
N HIS A 300 7.98 2.27 -9.20
CA HIS A 300 7.63 3.19 -8.14
C HIS A 300 6.41 2.62 -7.42
N LYS A 301 6.42 2.64 -6.09
CA LYS A 301 5.24 2.36 -5.27
C LYS A 301 4.18 3.42 -5.59
N GLY A 302 3.46 3.20 -6.70
CA GLY A 302 2.48 4.11 -7.27
C GLY A 302 1.47 3.29 -8.07
N PHE A 303 0.47 2.78 -7.35
CA PHE A 303 -0.87 2.39 -7.80
C PHE A 303 -1.04 1.75 -9.19
N GLY A 304 -0.83 0.44 -9.24
CA GLY A 304 -1.44 -0.42 -10.26
C GLY A 304 -1.11 -1.87 -9.97
N ARG A 305 -2.14 -2.69 -9.71
CA ARG A 305 -2.00 -4.14 -9.60
C ARG A 305 -1.60 -4.71 -10.96
N ALA A 306 -0.32 -4.70 -11.28
CA ALA A 306 0.26 -5.62 -12.24
C ALA A 306 1.24 -6.48 -11.46
N HIS A 307 0.74 -7.61 -10.97
CA HIS A 307 1.57 -8.71 -10.50
C HIS A 307 2.32 -9.29 -11.72
N CYS A 308 3.36 -8.59 -12.15
CA CYS A 308 4.47 -9.16 -12.89
C CYS A 308 5.72 -8.95 -12.02
N ARG A 309 5.64 -9.44 -10.78
CA ARG A 309 6.86 -9.92 -10.14
C ARG A 309 7.11 -11.27 -10.76
N PHE A 310 8.33 -11.47 -11.23
CA PHE A 310 8.79 -12.79 -11.62
C PHE A 310 8.38 -13.77 -10.53
#